data_AF-A0A061DUK0-F1
#
_entry.id   AF-A0A061DUK0-F1
#
_cell.length_a   1.000
_cell.length_b   1.000
_cell.length_c   1.000
_cell.angle_alpha   90.00
_cell.angle_beta   90.00
_cell.angle_gamma   90.00
#
_symmetry.space_group_name_H-M   'P 1'
#
loop_
_entity.id
_entity.type
_entity.pdbx_description
1 polymer ?
#
loop_
_entity_poly.entity_id
_entity_poly.type
_entity_poly.pdbx_seq_one_letter_code
_entity_poly.pdbx_strand_id
1 'polypeptide(L)'
;MAEEEEVKIEVEAVQSVYGEDCVVVESYPPHLHLHIKPRTADVSSQQFVEAIIGIRAGSQYPKEPPLIYLIDSKGLDEQRQTHLISSIRDKACELPSCFMLIALCEGAVERLSAMNHPDGDCPLCLYPLMSEDDQKEELPFMKLMSCFHCFHSECIIRWWNWLQIENKNNAKHPSSATVHHLRNTGSQQVEESMGSCPVCRKVFHAKDLEHVLDLVGTHSSQQSLDRTEVKDDETLLHSDWENIRRQKFETILKLQQENSGLIDSKKDHNVLPGLNPQNTVPLSNHASTEEAAEQPQTNPAATAEINSSSSSTRPSTSKHWNAGKRKPRGQNPRKQVRQWVRKDNGGAAD
;
A
#
# COMPACT_ATOMS: atom_id res chain seq x y z
N MET A 1 35.31 -8.20 32.50
CA MET A 1 36.03 -6.91 32.46
C MET A 1 36.78 -6.72 31.14
N ALA A 2 37.73 -7.58 30.75
CA ALA A 2 38.38 -7.45 29.41
C ALA A 2 37.40 -7.67 28.23
N GLU A 3 36.65 -8.77 28.25
CA GLU A 3 35.65 -9.09 27.20
C GLU A 3 34.52 -8.03 27.14
N GLU A 4 34.11 -7.48 28.29
CA GLU A 4 33.15 -6.38 28.37
C GLU A 4 33.67 -5.09 27.72
N GLU A 5 34.95 -4.78 27.92
CA GLU A 5 35.57 -3.60 27.31
C GLU A 5 35.67 -3.76 25.79
N GLU A 6 36.01 -4.95 25.30
CA GLU A 6 36.02 -5.26 23.86
C GLU A 6 34.63 -5.11 23.23
N VAL A 7 33.57 -5.56 23.92
CA VAL A 7 32.18 -5.35 23.48
C VAL A 7 31.84 -3.85 23.41
N LYS A 8 32.27 -3.06 24.39
CA LYS A 8 32.04 -1.59 24.38
C LYS A 8 32.78 -0.91 23.24
N ILE A 9 34.01 -1.34 22.94
CA ILE A 9 34.79 -0.86 21.79
C ILE A 9 34.05 -1.19 20.47
N GLU A 10 33.45 -2.37 20.36
CA GLU A 10 32.62 -2.71 19.20
C GLU A 10 31.40 -1.79 19.06
N VAL A 11 30.69 -1.52 20.17
CA VAL A 11 29.55 -0.59 20.17
C VAL A 11 29.97 0.82 19.76
N GLU A 12 31.11 1.31 20.27
CA GLU A 12 31.68 2.60 19.86
C GLU A 12 32.02 2.63 18.36
N ALA A 13 32.54 1.53 17.82
CA ALA A 13 32.78 1.42 16.39
C ALA A 13 31.49 1.51 15.57
N VAL A 14 30.40 0.85 16.00
CA VAL A 14 29.09 0.96 15.33
C VAL A 14 28.57 2.38 15.37
N GLN A 15 28.63 3.02 16.54
CA GLN A 15 28.20 4.41 16.70
C GLN A 15 29.03 5.37 15.84
N SER A 16 30.33 5.11 15.69
CA SER A 16 31.22 5.93 14.85
C SER A 16 30.92 5.77 13.36
N VAL A 17 30.54 4.58 12.90
CA VAL A 17 30.23 4.31 11.49
C VAL A 17 28.88 4.89 11.07
N TYR A 18 27.85 4.73 11.90
CA TYR A 18 26.48 5.11 11.54
C TYR A 18 26.03 6.46 12.11
N GLY A 19 26.81 7.05 13.03
CA GLY A 19 26.53 8.36 13.59
C GLY A 19 25.11 8.48 14.14
N GLU A 20 24.36 9.44 13.62
CA GLU A 20 22.98 9.73 14.05
C GLU A 20 21.98 8.61 13.71
N ASP A 21 22.30 7.76 12.74
CA ASP A 21 21.45 6.63 12.36
C ASP A 21 21.60 5.45 13.36
N CYS A 22 22.52 5.51 14.33
CA CYS A 22 22.64 4.52 15.41
C CYS A 22 22.33 5.13 16.79
N VAL A 23 21.34 4.57 17.47
CA VAL A 23 20.98 4.93 18.84
C VAL A 23 21.37 3.79 19.78
N VAL A 24 22.36 4.04 20.65
CA VAL A 24 22.77 3.11 21.71
C VAL A 24 21.81 3.24 22.89
N VAL A 25 21.02 2.21 23.15
CA VAL A 25 20.12 2.14 24.32
C VAL A 25 20.90 1.68 25.56
N GLU A 26 21.75 0.67 25.39
CA GLU A 26 22.61 0.13 26.43
C GLU A 26 23.92 -0.33 25.80
N SER A 27 25.05 -0.01 26.43
CA SER A 27 26.38 -0.38 25.93
C SER A 27 26.81 -1.79 26.32
N TYR A 28 26.31 -2.30 27.45
CA TYR A 28 26.58 -3.67 27.88
C TYR A 28 25.47 -4.23 28.80
N PRO A 29 24.86 -5.39 28.46
CA PRO A 29 24.93 -6.05 27.16
C PRO A 29 24.44 -5.12 26.03
N PRO A 30 25.05 -5.16 24.82
CA PRO A 30 24.71 -4.23 23.75
C PRO A 30 23.22 -4.23 23.38
N HIS A 31 22.62 -3.06 23.39
CA HIS A 31 21.28 -2.84 22.83
C HIS A 31 21.29 -1.59 21.97
N LEU A 32 21.13 -1.77 20.67
CA LEU A 32 21.24 -0.72 19.65
C LEU A 32 19.97 -0.68 18.81
N HIS A 33 19.54 0.52 18.43
CA HIS A 33 18.59 0.73 17.34
C HIS A 33 19.33 1.35 16.17
N LEU A 34 19.19 0.75 15.00
CA LEU A 34 19.83 1.20 13.78
C LEU A 34 18.78 1.58 12.75
N HIS A 35 18.81 2.84 12.33
CA HIS A 35 18.04 3.34 11.21
C HIS A 35 18.79 3.05 9.90
N ILE A 36 18.30 2.09 9.13
CA ILE A 36 18.91 1.66 7.88
C ILE A 36 18.18 2.27 6.69
N LYS A 37 18.98 2.79 5.76
CA LYS A 37 18.55 3.32 4.45
C LYS A 37 19.27 2.56 3.35
N PRO A 38 18.64 2.34 2.19
CA PRO A 38 19.29 1.73 1.05
C PRO A 38 20.42 2.64 0.53
N ARG A 39 21.46 2.04 -0.06
CA ARG A 39 22.59 2.77 -0.65
C ARG A 39 22.18 3.41 -1.97
N THR A 40 21.61 4.60 -1.91
CA THR A 40 21.14 5.38 -3.07
C THR A 40 22.03 6.59 -3.38
N ALA A 41 23.27 6.62 -2.88
CA ALA A 41 24.16 7.78 -2.96
C ALA A 41 23.49 9.09 -2.47
N ASP A 42 22.73 8.98 -1.36
CA ASP A 42 21.95 10.06 -0.73
C ASP A 42 20.87 10.69 -1.61
N VAL A 43 20.52 10.03 -2.72
CA VAL A 43 19.41 10.43 -3.58
C VAL A 43 18.09 10.04 -2.94
N SER A 44 17.48 10.98 -2.20
CA SER A 44 16.23 10.74 -1.48
C SER A 44 15.07 10.26 -2.35
N SER A 45 15.01 10.72 -3.61
CA SER A 45 13.99 10.32 -4.60
C SER A 45 14.02 8.83 -4.93
N GLN A 46 15.19 8.21 -4.80
CA GLN A 46 15.42 6.79 -5.08
C GLN A 46 15.34 5.91 -3.82
N GLN A 47 15.13 6.49 -2.63
CA GLN A 47 15.07 5.75 -1.36
C GLN A 47 13.65 5.21 -1.09
N PHE A 48 13.26 4.11 -1.73
CA PHE A 48 11.89 3.59 -1.64
C PHE A 48 11.54 2.96 -0.29
N VAL A 49 12.56 2.48 0.43
CA VAL A 49 12.40 1.76 1.69
C VAL A 49 13.27 2.37 2.78
N GLU A 50 12.84 2.22 4.03
CA GLU A 50 13.65 2.47 5.23
C GLU A 50 13.17 1.57 6.35
N ALA A 51 14.05 1.26 7.30
CA ALA A 51 13.69 0.47 8.46
C ALA A 51 14.51 0.88 9.68
N ILE A 52 13.93 0.70 10.86
CA ILE A 52 14.62 0.80 12.13
C ILE A 52 14.68 -0.62 12.70
N ILE A 53 15.88 -1.16 12.81
CA ILE A 53 16.11 -2.50 13.38
C ILE A 53 16.65 -2.38 14.80
N GLY A 54 16.22 -3.30 15.67
CA GLY A 54 16.77 -3.47 17.00
C GLY A 54 17.74 -4.65 17.03
N ILE A 55 18.93 -4.42 17.58
CA ILE A 55 19.94 -5.44 17.85
C ILE A 55 20.15 -5.50 19.36
N ARG A 56 19.77 -6.60 19.99
CA ARG A 56 19.87 -6.78 21.45
C ARG A 56 20.66 -8.03 21.78
N ALA A 57 21.86 -7.84 22.30
CA ALA A 57 22.71 -8.89 22.82
C ALA A 57 22.30 -9.31 24.24
N GLY A 58 22.54 -10.59 24.57
CA GLY A 58 22.49 -11.08 25.94
C GLY A 58 23.85 -10.99 26.64
N SER A 59 23.92 -11.35 27.92
CA SER A 59 25.17 -11.39 28.68
C SER A 59 26.21 -12.38 28.14
N GLN A 60 25.79 -13.30 27.27
CA GLN A 60 26.64 -14.34 26.66
C GLN A 60 27.25 -13.90 25.32
N TYR A 61 26.94 -12.69 24.84
CA TYR A 61 27.56 -12.14 23.63
C TYR A 61 29.08 -11.96 23.81
N PRO A 62 29.93 -12.30 22.82
CA PRO A 62 29.61 -12.70 21.44
C PRO A 62 29.38 -14.21 21.21
N LYS A 63 29.39 -15.05 22.25
CA LYS A 63 29.21 -16.51 22.12
C LYS A 63 27.81 -16.88 21.65
N GLU A 64 26.81 -16.12 22.09
CA GLU A 64 25.44 -16.20 21.62
C GLU A 64 25.12 -15.00 20.71
N PRO A 65 24.49 -15.21 19.54
CA PRO A 65 24.13 -14.12 18.65
C PRO A 65 23.07 -13.20 19.28
N PRO A 66 23.05 -11.91 18.91
CA PRO A 66 22.04 -10.99 19.41
C PRO A 66 20.66 -11.28 18.83
N LEU A 67 19.62 -10.94 19.59
CA LEU A 67 18.24 -10.92 19.11
C LEU A 67 18.07 -9.75 18.12
N ILE A 68 17.58 -10.09 16.93
CA ILE A 68 17.25 -9.13 15.87
C ILE A 68 15.73 -9.00 15.74
N TYR A 69 15.24 -7.77 15.72
CA TYR A 69 13.81 -7.47 15.55
C TYR A 69 13.60 -6.15 14.80
N LEU A 70 12.40 -5.99 14.22
CA LEU A 70 12.00 -4.77 13.52
C LEU A 70 11.27 -3.84 14.48
N ILE A 71 11.62 -2.54 14.48
CA ILE A 71 10.96 -1.50 15.28
C ILE A 71 9.95 -0.74 14.43
N ASP A 72 10.40 -0.26 13.26
CA ASP A 72 9.58 0.46 12.29
C ASP A 72 10.09 0.18 10.88
N SER A 73 9.21 0.31 9.88
CA SER A 73 9.61 0.25 8.48
C SER A 73 8.65 1.02 7.57
N LYS A 74 9.18 1.56 6.48
CA LYS A 74 8.40 2.19 5.40
C LYS A 74 8.77 1.57 4.07
N GLY A 75 7.78 1.38 3.21
CA GLY A 75 7.95 0.82 1.86
C GLY A 75 8.19 -0.70 1.83
N LEU A 76 8.20 -1.38 2.98
CA LEU A 76 8.33 -2.85 3.08
C LEU A 76 7.00 -3.48 3.49
N ASP A 77 6.56 -4.49 2.74
CA ASP A 77 5.47 -5.39 3.13
C ASP A 77 5.93 -6.43 4.16
N GLU A 78 4.97 -7.14 4.76
CA GLU A 78 5.22 -8.15 5.80
C GLU A 78 6.17 -9.26 5.35
N GLN A 79 6.13 -9.69 4.08
CA GLN A 79 7.01 -10.74 3.57
C GLN A 79 8.44 -10.22 3.47
N ARG A 80 8.66 -9.01 2.91
CA ARG A 80 10.00 -8.39 2.84
C ARG A 80 10.54 -7.99 4.22
N GLN A 81 9.69 -7.56 5.15
CA GLN A 81 10.07 -7.34 6.55
C GLN A 81 10.58 -8.63 7.20
N THR A 82 9.83 -9.73 7.05
CA THR A 82 10.23 -11.04 7.57
C THR A 82 11.54 -11.50 6.92
N HIS A 83 11.67 -11.34 5.61
CA HIS A 83 12.89 -11.67 4.89
C HIS A 83 14.09 -10.86 5.38
N LEU A 84 13.94 -9.55 5.58
CA LEU A 84 15.01 -8.69 6.08
C LEU A 84 15.55 -9.21 7.42
N ILE A 85 14.65 -9.46 8.37
CA ILE A 85 15.01 -9.91 9.71
C ILE A 85 15.63 -11.31 9.69
N SER A 86 15.06 -12.25 8.91
CA SER A 86 15.62 -13.59 8.77
C SER A 86 17.03 -13.55 8.18
N SER A 87 17.28 -12.76 7.13
CA SER A 87 18.62 -12.65 6.54
C SER A 87 19.68 -12.12 7.52
N ILE A 88 19.31 -11.18 8.40
CA ILE A 88 20.24 -10.66 9.41
C ILE A 88 20.50 -11.71 10.50
N ARG A 89 19.46 -12.47 10.91
CA ARG A 89 19.63 -13.58 11.86
C ARG A 89 20.48 -14.70 11.29
N ASP A 90 20.27 -15.07 10.03
CA ASP A 90 21.07 -16.08 9.34
C ASP A 90 22.54 -15.66 9.30
N LYS A 91 22.81 -14.37 8.99
CA LYS A 91 24.16 -13.80 9.04
C LYS A 91 24.77 -13.83 10.45
N ALA A 92 23.99 -13.64 11.51
CA ALA A 92 24.47 -13.78 12.89
C ALA A 92 24.85 -15.24 13.21
N CYS A 93 24.10 -16.21 12.71
CA CYS A 93 24.39 -17.64 12.88
C CYS A 93 25.65 -18.09 12.12
N GLU A 94 25.97 -17.45 10.99
CA GLU A 94 27.20 -17.68 10.22
C GLU A 94 28.47 -17.15 10.92
N LEU A 95 28.31 -16.33 11.95
CA LEU A 95 29.37 -15.62 12.67
C LEU A 95 29.48 -16.08 14.14
N PRO A 96 29.73 -17.38 14.43
CA PRO A 96 29.73 -17.86 15.80
C PRO A 96 30.93 -17.34 16.60
N SER A 97 30.66 -16.88 17.83
CA SER A 97 31.69 -16.48 18.81
C SER A 97 32.63 -15.34 18.34
N CYS A 98 32.13 -14.43 17.48
CA CYS A 98 32.85 -13.23 17.09
C CYS A 98 32.05 -11.96 17.32
N PHE A 99 32.75 -10.84 17.48
CA PHE A 99 32.19 -9.50 17.45
C PHE A 99 31.58 -9.25 16.06
N MET A 100 30.25 -9.17 15.98
CA MET A 100 29.49 -9.20 14.74
C MET A 100 28.59 -7.98 14.51
N LEU A 101 28.49 -7.02 15.45
CA LEU A 101 27.53 -5.90 15.36
C LEU A 101 27.70 -5.12 14.06
N ILE A 102 28.92 -4.76 13.68
CA ILE A 102 29.21 -4.07 12.41
C ILE A 102 28.77 -4.91 11.21
N ALA A 103 29.11 -6.20 11.21
CA ALA A 103 28.79 -7.10 10.10
C ALA A 103 27.27 -7.28 9.90
N LEU A 104 26.51 -7.28 11.01
CA LEU A 104 25.05 -7.32 11.00
C LEU A 104 24.46 -6.02 10.49
N CYS A 105 24.97 -4.87 10.93
CA CYS A 105 24.55 -3.56 10.44
C CYS A 105 24.77 -3.44 8.92
N GLU A 106 25.96 -3.82 8.45
CA GLU A 106 26.29 -3.81 7.01
C GLU A 106 25.42 -4.79 6.23
N GLY A 107 25.19 -6.00 6.76
CA GLY A 107 24.30 -6.98 6.14
C GLY A 107 22.85 -6.51 6.05
N ALA A 108 22.38 -5.77 7.05
CA ALA A 108 21.05 -5.18 7.03
C ALA A 108 20.90 -4.10 5.95
N VAL A 109 21.89 -3.20 5.83
CA VAL A 109 21.92 -2.14 4.80
C VAL A 109 22.00 -2.75 3.40
N GLU A 110 22.85 -3.76 3.21
CA GLU A 110 22.99 -4.48 1.94
C GLU A 110 21.67 -5.16 1.54
N ARG A 111 21.04 -5.88 2.48
CA ARG A 111 19.76 -6.55 2.22
C ARG A 111 18.64 -5.57 1.92
N LEU A 112 18.56 -4.48 2.67
CA LEU A 112 17.58 -3.41 2.42
C LEU A 112 17.80 -2.76 1.05
N SER A 113 19.05 -2.52 0.67
CA SER A 113 19.41 -1.95 -0.64
C SER A 113 18.95 -2.84 -1.80
N ALA A 114 19.06 -4.16 -1.67
CA ALA A 114 18.56 -5.11 -2.67
C ALA A 114 17.03 -5.12 -2.80
N MET A 115 16.31 -4.69 -1.77
CA MET A 115 14.84 -4.60 -1.76
C MET A 115 14.33 -3.17 -2.00
N ASN A 116 15.20 -2.27 -2.47
CA ASN A 116 14.88 -0.85 -2.67
C ASN A 116 14.07 -0.62 -3.95
N HIS A 117 12.83 -1.07 -3.92
CA HIS A 117 11.84 -0.82 -4.95
C HIS A 117 10.47 -0.62 -4.30
N PRO A 118 9.57 0.15 -4.94
CA PRO A 118 8.21 0.27 -4.46
C PRO A 118 7.50 -1.08 -4.49
N ASP A 119 6.47 -1.18 -3.66
CA ASP A 119 5.67 -2.38 -3.51
C ASP A 119 4.22 -2.16 -3.90
N GLY A 120 3.58 -3.25 -4.30
CA GLY A 120 2.16 -3.30 -4.59
C GLY A 120 1.77 -2.53 -5.85
N ASP A 121 0.49 -2.17 -5.90
CA ASP A 121 -0.13 -1.55 -7.07
C ASP A 121 -0.08 -0.03 -6.99
N CYS A 122 0.09 0.62 -8.14
CA CYS A 122 -0.02 2.06 -8.25
C CYS A 122 -1.43 2.51 -7.85
N PRO A 123 -1.58 3.44 -6.89
CA PRO A 123 -2.91 3.87 -6.43
C PRO A 123 -3.77 4.57 -7.49
N LEU A 124 -3.17 5.00 -8.61
CA LEU A 124 -3.87 5.73 -9.67
C LEU A 124 -4.42 4.81 -10.77
N CYS A 125 -3.66 3.79 -11.17
CA CYS A 125 -4.06 2.86 -12.24
C CYS A 125 -4.38 1.44 -11.75
N LEU A 126 -4.04 1.11 -10.50
CA LEU A 126 -4.22 -0.20 -9.88
C LEU A 126 -3.46 -1.35 -10.57
N TYR A 127 -2.37 -1.02 -11.26
CA TYR A 127 -1.42 -2.00 -11.81
C TYR A 127 -0.14 -2.05 -10.96
N PRO A 128 0.56 -3.19 -10.91
CA PRO A 128 1.79 -3.33 -10.15
C PRO A 128 2.82 -2.23 -10.47
N LEU A 129 3.43 -1.66 -9.44
CA LEU A 129 4.52 -0.70 -9.59
C LEU A 129 5.79 -1.35 -10.14
N MET A 130 5.96 -2.64 -9.89
CA MET A 130 7.00 -3.50 -10.44
C MET A 130 6.35 -4.70 -11.13
N SER A 131 6.73 -4.94 -12.40
CA SER A 131 6.39 -6.16 -13.11
C SER A 131 7.54 -7.16 -12.97
N GLU A 132 7.25 -8.46 -12.82
CA GLU A 132 8.26 -9.53 -12.75
C GLU A 132 9.21 -9.59 -13.98
N ASP A 133 8.77 -9.04 -15.12
CA ASP A 133 9.49 -9.08 -16.40
C ASP A 133 10.34 -7.83 -16.71
N ASP A 134 10.22 -6.76 -15.91
CA ASP A 134 10.85 -5.47 -16.20
C ASP A 134 12.25 -5.37 -15.56
N GLN A 135 13.21 -6.10 -16.14
CA GLN A 135 14.64 -5.86 -15.92
C GLN A 135 15.23 -4.77 -16.83
N LYS A 136 14.39 -4.02 -17.54
CA LYS A 136 14.86 -3.00 -18.49
C LYS A 136 14.88 -1.61 -17.87
N GLU A 137 16.07 -1.05 -18.00
CA GLU A 137 16.57 0.28 -17.69
C GLU A 137 15.51 1.40 -17.72
N GLU A 138 15.51 2.22 -16.66
CA GLU A 138 14.57 3.30 -16.31
C GLU A 138 13.33 2.84 -15.53
N LEU A 139 13.51 2.70 -14.20
CA LEU A 139 12.43 2.40 -13.26
C LEU A 139 11.34 3.49 -13.34
N PRO A 140 10.14 3.19 -13.86
CA PRO A 140 9.16 4.21 -14.27
C PRO A 140 8.26 4.59 -13.10
N PHE A 141 8.83 4.85 -11.92
CA PHE A 141 8.07 5.17 -10.73
C PHE A 141 8.68 6.28 -9.89
N MET A 142 7.77 7.04 -9.28
CA MET A 142 8.03 8.24 -8.51
C MET A 142 7.54 8.03 -7.09
N LYS A 143 8.39 8.31 -6.10
CA LYS A 143 8.03 8.38 -4.68
C LYS A 143 7.83 9.84 -4.27
N LEU A 144 6.84 10.10 -3.43
CA LEU A 144 6.73 11.36 -2.68
C LEU A 144 7.53 11.27 -1.37
N MET A 145 8.52 12.14 -1.18
CA MET A 145 9.38 12.20 0.00
C MET A 145 8.59 12.56 1.25
N SER A 146 7.51 13.32 1.11
CA SER A 146 6.63 13.67 2.24
C SER A 146 5.94 12.46 2.87
N CYS A 147 5.64 11.39 2.11
CA CYS A 147 4.77 10.30 2.59
C CYS A 147 5.10 8.90 2.10
N PHE A 148 6.19 8.68 1.35
CA PHE A 148 6.61 7.38 0.80
C PHE A 148 5.63 6.70 -0.18
N HIS A 149 4.50 7.34 -0.52
CA HIS A 149 3.62 6.81 -1.57
C HIS A 149 4.31 6.87 -2.92
N CYS A 150 4.19 5.76 -3.65
CA CYS A 150 4.81 5.56 -4.95
C CYS A 150 3.74 5.46 -6.05
N PHE A 151 4.08 5.93 -7.24
CA PHE A 151 3.22 5.95 -8.41
C PHE A 151 4.04 5.59 -9.63
N HIS A 152 3.42 5.04 -10.68
CA HIS A 152 4.07 5.11 -11.99
C HIS A 152 4.29 6.57 -12.36
N SER A 153 5.44 6.86 -12.93
CA SER A 153 5.84 8.18 -13.39
C SER A 153 4.77 8.79 -14.30
N GLU A 154 4.28 8.01 -15.27
CA GLU A 154 3.23 8.45 -16.18
C GLU A 154 1.90 8.75 -15.45
N CYS A 155 1.54 7.93 -14.46
CA CYS A 155 0.31 8.13 -13.71
C CYS A 155 0.33 9.45 -12.93
N ILE A 156 1.44 9.76 -12.25
CA ILE A 156 1.54 11.03 -11.54
C ILE A 156 1.64 12.22 -12.50
N ILE A 157 2.35 12.11 -13.63
CA ILE A 157 2.42 13.17 -14.63
C ILE A 157 1.01 13.55 -15.12
N ARG A 158 0.20 12.55 -15.49
CA ARG A 158 -1.20 12.76 -15.91
C ARG A 158 -2.03 13.42 -14.83
N TRP A 159 -1.93 12.92 -13.61
CA TRP A 159 -2.65 13.47 -12.46
C TRP A 159 -2.25 14.93 -12.19
N TRP A 160 -0.96 15.23 -12.22
CA TRP A 160 -0.43 16.59 -12.01
C TRP A 160 -0.92 17.55 -13.09
N ASN A 161 -0.85 17.15 -14.36
CA ASN A 161 -1.34 17.96 -15.47
C ASN A 161 -2.84 18.27 -15.35
N TRP A 162 -3.65 17.26 -14.97
CA TRP A 162 -5.07 17.46 -14.71
C TRP A 162 -5.32 18.46 -13.57
N LEU A 163 -4.59 18.35 -12.45
CA LEU A 163 -4.70 19.28 -11.32
C LEU A 163 -4.38 20.73 -11.72
N GLN A 164 -3.39 20.93 -12.59
CA GLN A 164 -3.05 22.26 -13.11
C GLN A 164 -4.14 22.84 -14.00
N ILE A 165 -4.82 22.01 -14.81
CA ILE A 165 -5.95 22.44 -15.64
C ILE A 165 -7.13 22.82 -14.76
N GLU A 166 -7.45 22.02 -13.75
CA GLU A 166 -8.56 22.28 -12.83
C GLU A 166 -8.36 23.58 -12.04
N ASN A 167 -7.16 23.82 -11.51
CA ASN A 167 -6.83 25.08 -10.84
C ASN A 167 -6.98 26.30 -11.76
N LYS A 168 -6.56 26.19 -13.03
CA LYS A 168 -6.75 27.25 -14.03
C LYS A 168 -8.23 27.49 -14.35
N ASN A 169 -9.05 26.46 -14.38
CA ASN A 169 -10.49 26.58 -14.65
C ASN A 169 -11.23 27.20 -13.46
N ASN A 170 -10.88 26.81 -12.23
CA ASN A 170 -11.46 27.38 -11.00
C ASN A 170 -11.06 28.85 -10.83
N ALA A 171 -9.82 29.23 -11.17
CA ALA A 171 -9.39 30.63 -11.15
C ALA A 171 -10.14 31.53 -12.15
N LYS A 172 -10.67 30.97 -13.24
CA LYS A 172 -11.45 31.70 -14.26
C LYS A 172 -12.93 31.87 -13.89
N HIS A 173 -13.45 31.11 -12.92
CA HIS A 173 -14.83 31.19 -12.44
C HIS A 173 -14.89 31.48 -10.93
N PRO A 174 -14.71 32.74 -10.49
CA PRO A 174 -14.69 33.10 -9.07
C PRO A 174 -16.06 33.07 -8.36
N SER A 175 -17.12 32.60 -9.02
CA SER A 175 -18.51 32.68 -8.52
C SER A 175 -19.06 31.31 -8.13
N SER A 176 -18.56 30.73 -7.03
CA SER A 176 -19.31 29.84 -6.12
C SER A 176 -18.39 29.20 -5.05
N ALA A 177 -17.57 30.01 -4.37
CA ALA A 177 -16.82 29.54 -3.20
C ALA A 177 -17.40 30.18 -1.93
N THR A 178 -18.54 29.65 -1.49
CA THR A 178 -18.98 29.83 -0.09
C THR A 178 -18.58 28.57 0.67
N VAL A 179 -17.88 28.76 1.79
CA VAL A 179 -17.57 27.80 2.89
C VAL A 179 -16.69 26.59 2.51
N HIS A 180 -15.44 26.38 2.96
CA HIS A 180 -14.76 26.74 4.20
C HIS A 180 -13.24 26.88 3.96
N HIS A 181 -12.70 28.10 4.06
CA HIS A 181 -11.32 28.27 4.54
C HIS A 181 -11.40 29.11 5.80
N LEU A 182 -11.25 28.44 6.95
CA LEU A 182 -11.14 29.09 8.23
C LEU A 182 -9.84 29.90 8.23
N ARG A 183 -10.02 31.20 8.07
CA ARG A 183 -9.11 32.32 8.32
C ARG A 183 -7.94 31.99 9.26
N ASN A 184 -6.72 31.98 8.72
CA ASN A 184 -5.56 32.41 9.49
C ASN A 184 -4.84 33.53 8.71
N THR A 185 -4.69 34.66 9.38
CA THR A 185 -4.16 35.91 8.87
C THR A 185 -2.64 35.92 8.92
N GLY A 186 -1.99 36.23 7.79
CA GLY A 186 -0.62 36.74 7.75
C GLY A 186 0.26 36.09 6.68
N SER A 187 0.51 36.81 5.60
CA SER A 187 1.66 36.65 4.68
C SER A 187 1.90 35.28 4.03
N GLN A 188 0.96 34.76 3.22
CA GLN A 188 1.20 33.58 2.35
C GLN A 188 0.32 33.65 1.10
N GLN A 189 0.70 34.43 0.09
CA GLN A 189 0.05 34.45 -1.23
C GLN A 189 0.83 33.66 -2.30
N VAL A 190 1.79 32.81 -1.90
CA VAL A 190 2.58 31.97 -2.83
C VAL A 190 2.33 30.46 -2.58
N GLU A 191 1.51 30.11 -1.59
CA GLU A 191 1.32 28.73 -1.11
C GLU A 191 0.02 28.07 -1.59
N GLU A 192 -0.77 28.75 -2.44
CA GLU A 192 -2.16 28.36 -2.76
C GLU A 192 -2.32 27.36 -3.93
N SER A 193 -1.26 26.73 -4.42
CA SER A 193 -1.39 25.65 -5.43
C SER A 193 -0.42 24.48 -5.25
N MET A 194 0.07 24.25 -4.04
CA MET A 194 0.89 23.08 -3.76
C MET A 194 -0.02 21.86 -3.71
N GLY A 195 0.09 20.98 -4.72
CA GLY A 195 -0.70 19.76 -4.78
C GLY A 195 -0.54 18.89 -3.52
N SER A 196 -1.52 18.04 -3.27
CA SER A 196 -1.51 17.09 -2.15
C SER A 196 -1.42 15.66 -2.66
N CYS A 197 -0.79 14.77 -1.90
CA CYS A 197 -0.75 13.34 -2.23
C CYS A 197 -2.16 12.79 -2.49
N PRO A 198 -2.41 12.12 -3.64
CA PRO A 198 -3.73 11.56 -3.95
C PRO A 198 -4.14 10.43 -3.00
N VAL A 199 -3.19 9.86 -2.25
CA VAL A 199 -3.45 8.77 -1.30
C VAL A 199 -3.76 9.31 0.09
N CYS A 200 -2.83 10.06 0.70
CA CYS A 200 -2.95 10.49 2.09
C CYS A 200 -3.26 11.99 2.27
N ARG A 201 -3.41 12.75 1.18
CA ARG A 201 -3.69 14.19 1.17
C ARG A 201 -2.65 15.05 1.88
N LYS A 202 -1.48 14.50 2.21
CA LYS A 202 -0.35 15.27 2.73
C LYS A 202 0.11 16.27 1.66
N VAL A 203 0.33 17.51 2.06
CA VAL A 203 0.84 18.57 1.17
C VAL A 203 2.24 18.20 0.69
N PHE A 204 2.51 18.46 -0.59
CA PHE A 204 3.82 18.23 -1.17
C PHE A 204 4.88 19.12 -0.52
N HIS A 205 6.02 18.51 -0.20
CA HIS A 205 7.20 19.25 0.19
C HIS A 205 7.89 19.85 -1.04
N ALA A 206 8.80 20.83 -0.84
CA ALA A 206 9.57 21.42 -1.95
C ALA A 206 10.28 20.35 -2.81
N LYS A 207 10.87 19.33 -2.17
CA LYS A 207 11.51 18.19 -2.86
C LYS A 207 10.53 17.33 -3.66
N ASP A 208 9.28 17.22 -3.22
CA ASP A 208 8.25 16.49 -3.97
C ASP A 208 7.87 17.24 -5.25
N LEU A 209 7.72 18.56 -5.13
CA LEU A 209 7.39 19.43 -6.26
C LEU A 209 8.50 19.41 -7.30
N GLU A 210 9.75 19.57 -6.88
CA GLU A 210 10.92 19.47 -7.75
C GLU A 210 10.94 18.13 -8.49
N HIS A 211 10.79 17.01 -7.76
CA HIS A 211 10.77 15.68 -8.36
C HIS A 211 9.65 15.49 -9.39
N VAL A 212 8.44 15.99 -9.11
CA VAL A 212 7.32 15.94 -10.06
C VAL A 212 7.59 16.83 -11.28
N LEU A 213 8.15 18.02 -11.09
CA LEU A 213 8.44 18.95 -12.18
C LEU A 213 9.55 18.43 -13.11
N ASP A 214 10.61 17.86 -12.56
CA ASP A 214 11.69 17.23 -13.33
C ASP A 214 11.15 16.09 -14.20
N LEU A 215 10.25 15.30 -13.63
CA LEU A 215 9.61 14.20 -14.32
C LEU A 215 8.72 14.68 -15.48
N VAL A 216 7.87 15.68 -15.22
CA VAL A 216 7.01 16.32 -16.24
C VAL A 216 7.85 16.97 -17.34
N GLY A 217 8.95 17.64 -16.97
CA GLY A 217 9.88 18.26 -17.90
C GLY A 217 10.52 17.23 -18.84
N THR A 218 11.04 16.14 -18.28
CA THR A 218 11.66 15.04 -19.04
C THR A 218 10.67 14.40 -20.01
N HIS A 219 9.45 14.13 -19.56
CA HIS A 219 8.40 13.54 -20.38
C HIS A 219 7.96 14.46 -21.53
N SER A 220 7.86 15.77 -21.28
CA SER A 220 7.56 16.75 -22.34
C SER A 220 8.64 16.80 -23.42
N SER A 221 9.92 16.64 -23.04
CA SER A 221 11.03 16.59 -23.99
C SER A 221 11.03 15.29 -24.80
N GLN A 222 10.76 14.14 -24.19
CA GLN A 222 10.68 12.85 -24.89
C GLN A 222 9.53 12.79 -25.90
N GLN A 223 8.33 13.28 -25.56
CA GLN A 223 7.20 13.35 -26.50
C GLN A 223 7.43 14.28 -27.70
N SER A 224 8.31 15.28 -27.56
CA SER A 224 8.64 16.19 -28.66
C SER A 224 9.54 15.53 -29.73
N LEU A 225 10.25 14.45 -29.38
CA LEU A 225 11.13 13.69 -30.27
C LEU A 225 10.38 12.55 -30.98
N ASP A 226 9.33 12.01 -30.37
CA ASP A 226 8.55 10.87 -30.87
C ASP A 226 7.13 11.29 -31.30
N ARG A 227 7.02 12.34 -32.12
CA ARG A 227 5.73 12.83 -32.61
C ARG A 227 5.17 11.92 -33.71
N THR A 228 4.65 10.75 -33.31
CA THR A 228 3.51 10.13 -33.99
C THR A 228 2.28 10.34 -33.10
N GLU A 229 1.64 11.49 -33.32
CA GLU A 229 0.30 11.91 -32.85
C GLU A 229 -0.38 11.09 -31.75
N VAL A 230 -0.37 11.64 -30.53
CA VAL A 230 -1.30 11.31 -29.45
C VAL A 230 -2.73 11.65 -29.91
N LYS A 231 -3.37 10.67 -30.54
CA LYS A 231 -4.79 10.69 -30.91
C LYS A 231 -5.55 9.55 -30.23
N ASP A 232 -4.96 8.93 -29.21
CA ASP A 232 -5.46 7.69 -28.59
C ASP A 232 -6.36 7.96 -27.36
N ASP A 233 -6.06 8.97 -26.53
CA ASP A 233 -6.86 9.24 -25.33
C ASP A 233 -8.24 9.87 -25.64
N GLU A 234 -8.34 10.81 -26.58
CA GLU A 234 -9.66 11.30 -27.04
C GLU A 234 -10.47 10.19 -27.72
N THR A 235 -9.82 9.29 -28.47
CA THR A 235 -10.53 8.20 -29.14
C THR A 235 -10.95 7.10 -28.17
N LEU A 236 -10.23 6.87 -27.07
CA LEU A 236 -10.64 5.96 -25.99
C LEU A 236 -11.83 6.53 -25.18
N LEU A 237 -11.79 7.82 -24.83
CA LEU A 237 -12.89 8.49 -24.11
C LEU A 237 -14.20 8.56 -24.92
N HIS A 238 -14.09 8.58 -26.25
CA HIS A 238 -15.21 8.56 -27.18
C HIS A 238 -15.48 7.17 -27.79
N SER A 239 -14.77 6.13 -27.35
CA SER A 239 -14.98 4.78 -27.84
C SER A 239 -16.40 4.29 -27.55
N ASP A 240 -16.96 3.48 -28.45
CA ASP A 240 -18.29 2.88 -28.24
C ASP A 240 -18.36 2.10 -26.92
N TRP A 241 -17.25 1.50 -26.50
CA TRP A 241 -17.18 0.75 -25.24
C TRP A 241 -17.28 1.65 -24.00
N GLU A 242 -16.58 2.79 -23.99
CA GLU A 242 -16.67 3.76 -22.90
C GLU A 242 -18.05 4.45 -22.87
N ASN A 243 -18.62 4.76 -24.04
CA ASN A 243 -19.99 5.28 -24.15
C ASN A 243 -21.03 4.28 -23.59
N ILE A 244 -20.90 2.98 -23.92
CA ILE A 244 -21.75 1.92 -23.36
C ILE A 244 -21.57 1.81 -21.84
N ARG A 245 -20.34 1.93 -21.32
CA ARG A 245 -20.07 1.91 -19.88
C ARG A 245 -20.76 3.08 -19.18
N ARG A 246 -20.66 4.29 -19.74
CA ARG A 246 -21.33 5.50 -19.24
C ARG A 246 -22.84 5.38 -19.24
N GLN A 247 -23.44 4.93 -20.35
CA GLN A 247 -24.89 4.71 -20.43
C GLN A 247 -25.40 3.68 -19.41
N LYS A 248 -24.65 2.58 -19.21
CA LYS A 248 -24.98 1.59 -18.17
C LYS A 248 -24.92 2.21 -16.77
N PHE A 249 -23.88 2.99 -16.50
CA PHE A 249 -23.75 3.69 -15.23
C PHE A 249 -24.89 4.70 -15.00
N GLU A 250 -25.23 5.51 -16.01
CA GLU A 250 -26.36 6.45 -15.96
C GLU A 250 -27.70 5.74 -15.73
N THR A 251 -27.91 4.59 -16.37
CA THR A 251 -29.14 3.80 -16.18
C THR A 251 -29.26 3.27 -14.75
N ILE A 252 -28.15 2.76 -14.20
CA ILE A 252 -28.10 2.30 -12.81
C ILE A 252 -28.32 3.47 -11.85
N LEU A 253 -27.72 4.63 -12.12
CA LEU A 253 -27.88 5.84 -11.31
C LEU A 253 -29.33 6.30 -11.28
N LYS A 254 -30.02 6.35 -12.43
CA LYS A 254 -31.45 6.69 -12.52
C LYS A 254 -32.32 5.69 -11.77
N LEU A 255 -32.07 4.40 -11.94
CA LEU A 255 -32.79 3.35 -11.21
C LEU A 255 -32.60 3.49 -9.68
N GLN A 256 -31.40 3.87 -9.23
CA GLN A 256 -31.14 4.14 -7.81
C GLN A 256 -31.86 5.39 -7.32
N GLN A 257 -31.94 6.45 -8.12
CA GLN A 257 -32.69 7.67 -7.79
C GLN A 257 -34.20 7.42 -7.73
N GLU A 258 -34.76 6.66 -8.68
CA GLU A 258 -36.17 6.29 -8.71
C GLU A 258 -36.57 5.40 -7.52
N ASN A 259 -35.68 4.51 -7.10
CA ASN A 259 -35.90 3.61 -5.96
C ASN A 259 -35.64 4.28 -4.59
N SER A 260 -35.47 5.61 -4.52
CA SER A 260 -35.11 6.34 -3.29
C SER A 260 -33.84 5.76 -2.61
N GLY A 261 -32.87 5.36 -3.43
CA GLY A 261 -31.57 4.88 -2.96
C GLY A 261 -30.74 6.00 -2.32
N LEU A 262 -29.74 5.59 -1.54
CA LEU A 262 -28.86 6.39 -0.66
C LEU A 262 -28.14 7.61 -1.30
N ILE A 263 -28.29 7.85 -2.60
CA ILE A 263 -27.65 8.94 -3.34
C ILE A 263 -28.71 10.00 -3.66
N ASP A 264 -29.13 10.74 -2.64
CA ASP A 264 -29.88 11.98 -2.85
C ASP A 264 -28.93 13.04 -3.42
N SER A 265 -29.35 13.73 -4.49
CA SER A 265 -28.72 15.01 -4.86
C SER A 265 -28.74 15.89 -3.61
N LYS A 266 -27.58 16.46 -3.21
CA LYS A 266 -27.44 17.34 -2.04
C LYS A 266 -28.58 18.37 -2.02
N LYS A 267 -29.70 18.04 -1.37
CA LYS A 267 -30.67 18.99 -0.88
C LYS A 267 -29.98 19.56 0.35
N ASP A 268 -29.88 20.88 0.45
CA ASP A 268 -29.36 21.54 1.65
C ASP A 268 -30.28 21.22 2.84
N HIS A 269 -30.09 20.04 3.41
CA HIS A 269 -30.66 19.68 4.68
C HIS A 269 -29.76 20.35 5.71
N ASN A 270 -30.25 21.47 6.26
CA ASN A 270 -29.77 21.96 7.55
C ASN A 270 -30.03 20.85 8.57
N VAL A 271 -29.02 20.00 8.80
CA VAL A 271 -29.03 19.03 9.88
C VAL A 271 -28.92 19.82 11.17
N LEU A 272 -30.07 20.10 11.80
CA LEU A 272 -30.11 20.57 13.17
C LEU A 272 -29.59 19.42 14.07
N PRO A 273 -28.52 19.63 14.86
CA PRO A 273 -28.00 18.59 15.72
C PRO A 273 -28.98 18.26 16.84
N GLY A 274 -29.54 17.07 16.79
CA GLY A 274 -30.25 16.47 17.92
C GLY A 274 -31.56 15.85 17.53
N LEU A 275 -31.55 14.52 17.36
CA LEU A 275 -32.61 13.61 17.81
C LEU A 275 -32.09 12.16 17.60
N ASN A 276 -31.89 11.48 18.73
CA ASN A 276 -31.49 10.09 18.83
C ASN A 276 -32.67 9.20 18.37
N PRO A 277 -32.52 8.26 17.42
CA PRO A 277 -33.63 7.42 16.99
C PRO A 277 -33.85 6.31 18.03
N GLN A 278 -34.68 6.58 19.03
CA GLN A 278 -35.30 5.50 19.80
C GLN A 278 -36.56 5.04 19.07
N ASN A 279 -36.55 3.76 18.72
CA ASN A 279 -37.63 3.00 18.11
C ASN A 279 -39.01 3.38 18.67
N THR A 280 -39.86 3.95 17.81
CA THR A 280 -41.31 3.94 18.00
C THR A 280 -41.93 2.98 17.00
N VAL A 281 -42.20 1.76 17.48
CA VAL A 281 -43.16 0.83 16.88
C VAL A 281 -44.56 1.43 17.04
N PRO A 282 -45.41 1.49 16.01
CA PRO A 282 -46.80 1.88 16.19
C PRO A 282 -47.60 0.69 16.72
N LEU A 283 -48.20 0.83 17.90
CA LEU A 283 -49.19 -0.08 18.45
C LEU A 283 -50.58 0.22 17.84
N SER A 284 -51.15 -0.81 17.21
CA SER A 284 -52.56 -1.21 17.05
C SER A 284 -53.69 -0.23 17.42
N ASN A 285 -54.69 -0.12 16.51
CA ASN A 285 -56.08 0.17 16.84
C ASN A 285 -56.98 -1.00 16.40
N HIS A 286 -57.86 -1.41 17.31
CA HIS A 286 -58.76 -2.56 17.26
C HIS A 286 -59.98 -2.40 16.32
N ALA A 287 -60.48 -3.52 15.79
CA ALA A 287 -61.91 -3.84 15.76
C ALA A 287 -62.12 -5.37 15.66
N SER A 288 -63.10 -5.87 16.42
CA SER A 288 -63.32 -7.24 16.88
C SER A 288 -64.11 -8.13 15.92
N THR A 289 -63.90 -9.45 15.98
CA THR A 289 -64.97 -10.45 16.19
C THR A 289 -64.42 -11.84 16.62
N GLU A 290 -64.94 -12.32 17.76
CA GLU A 290 -65.37 -13.70 18.15
C GLU A 290 -64.45 -14.89 17.79
N GLU A 291 -63.84 -15.59 18.76
CA GLU A 291 -64.33 -16.57 19.75
C GLU A 291 -63.67 -17.92 19.45
N ALA A 292 -62.90 -18.46 20.41
CA ALA A 292 -63.07 -19.81 20.98
C ALA A 292 -61.75 -20.37 21.56
N ALA A 293 -61.85 -20.72 22.84
CA ALA A 293 -61.25 -21.87 23.52
C ALA A 293 -59.74 -21.89 23.92
N GLU A 294 -59.58 -21.80 25.24
CA GLU A 294 -58.79 -22.68 26.13
C GLU A 294 -57.26 -22.52 26.27
N GLN A 295 -56.91 -21.67 27.25
CA GLN A 295 -56.13 -21.90 28.48
C GLN A 295 -55.18 -23.12 28.69
N PRO A 296 -54.20 -22.99 29.62
CA PRO A 296 -52.80 -23.43 29.53
C PRO A 296 -52.41 -24.47 30.59
N GLN A 297 -51.24 -25.13 30.51
CA GLN A 297 -50.48 -25.61 31.69
C GLN A 297 -48.95 -25.70 31.38
N THR A 298 -48.05 -24.98 32.07
CA THR A 298 -47.42 -25.17 33.41
C THR A 298 -46.23 -26.17 33.45
N ASN A 299 -45.06 -25.65 33.82
CA ASN A 299 -43.77 -26.26 34.28
C ASN A 299 -43.96 -27.33 35.41
N PRO A 300 -42.95 -28.08 35.97
CA PRO A 300 -41.51 -27.73 36.17
C PRO A 300 -40.44 -28.87 36.34
N ALA A 301 -39.16 -28.45 36.56
CA ALA A 301 -38.07 -28.91 37.46
C ALA A 301 -37.80 -30.43 37.71
N ALA A 302 -36.61 -31.00 38.00
CA ALA A 302 -35.23 -30.64 38.39
C ALA A 302 -34.33 -31.87 38.02
N THR A 303 -32.99 -31.94 38.04
CA THR A 303 -31.99 -31.77 39.11
C THR A 303 -30.57 -31.90 38.52
N ALA A 304 -29.59 -31.39 39.27
CA ALA A 304 -28.17 -31.20 38.98
C ALA A 304 -27.30 -32.47 38.87
N GLU A 305 -26.11 -32.36 38.24
CA GLU A 305 -24.79 -32.77 38.78
C GLU A 305 -23.64 -32.02 38.05
N ILE A 306 -22.51 -31.89 38.74
CA ILE A 306 -21.38 -30.99 38.48
C ILE A 306 -20.20 -31.82 37.92
N ASN A 307 -19.46 -31.29 36.93
CA ASN A 307 -17.97 -31.16 36.91
C ASN A 307 -17.38 -31.11 35.48
N SER A 308 -16.74 -29.98 35.20
CA SER A 308 -15.43 -29.82 34.53
C SER A 308 -15.22 -30.22 33.05
N SER A 309 -14.77 -29.22 32.29
CA SER A 309 -13.82 -29.25 31.15
C SER A 309 -14.40 -28.87 29.78
N SER A 310 -13.74 -27.88 29.17
CA SER A 310 -13.66 -27.56 27.74
C SER A 310 -14.72 -26.64 27.09
N SER A 311 -14.21 -25.48 26.65
CA SER A 311 -14.52 -24.76 25.40
C SER A 311 -15.95 -24.25 25.17
N SER A 312 -16.16 -22.94 25.43
CA SER A 312 -17.33 -22.22 24.89
C SER A 312 -17.12 -21.86 23.42
N THR A 313 -17.98 -22.43 22.59
CA THR A 313 -18.34 -21.96 21.26
C THR A 313 -19.25 -20.74 21.35
N ARG A 314 -18.95 -19.69 20.58
CA ARG A 314 -19.90 -18.70 20.03
C ARG A 314 -19.30 -18.07 18.76
N PRO A 315 -20.15 -17.56 17.84
CA PRO A 315 -20.13 -18.01 16.46
C PRO A 315 -19.38 -17.04 15.53
N SER A 316 -18.59 -17.62 14.63
CA SER A 316 -18.02 -16.96 13.48
C SER A 316 -19.13 -16.68 12.46
N THR A 317 -19.48 -15.42 12.26
CA THR A 317 -20.25 -15.00 11.08
C THR A 317 -19.29 -14.83 9.91
N SER A 318 -19.19 -15.88 9.09
CA SER A 318 -18.54 -15.83 7.79
C SER A 318 -19.30 -14.88 6.87
N LYS A 319 -18.62 -13.83 6.38
CA LYS A 319 -19.10 -13.05 5.23
C LYS A 319 -18.36 -13.52 3.99
N HIS A 320 -19.09 -14.32 3.25
CA HIS A 320 -18.86 -14.81 1.89
C HIS A 320 -18.50 -13.65 0.95
N TRP A 321 -17.23 -13.55 0.54
CA TRP A 321 -16.85 -12.74 -0.63
C TRP A 321 -16.78 -13.65 -1.84
N ASN A 322 -17.61 -13.32 -2.82
CA ASN A 322 -17.78 -14.07 -4.07
C ASN A 322 -16.48 -14.01 -4.89
N ALA A 323 -15.77 -15.14 -4.94
CA ALA A 323 -14.71 -15.38 -5.90
C ALA A 323 -15.32 -15.53 -7.31
N GLY A 324 -15.41 -14.42 -8.04
CA GLY A 324 -15.76 -14.41 -9.46
C GLY A 324 -14.63 -15.01 -10.28
N LYS A 325 -14.75 -16.30 -10.64
CA LYS A 325 -13.86 -16.97 -11.59
C LYS A 325 -13.91 -16.27 -12.95
N ARG A 326 -12.85 -15.53 -13.32
CA ARG A 326 -12.55 -15.21 -14.71
C ARG A 326 -11.60 -16.26 -15.27
N LYS A 327 -12.08 -17.00 -16.27
CA LYS A 327 -11.32 -17.98 -17.04
C LYS A 327 -10.16 -17.28 -17.77
N PRO A 328 -8.94 -17.84 -17.80
CA PRO A 328 -7.90 -17.37 -18.71
C PRO A 328 -8.28 -17.75 -20.15
N ARG A 329 -8.29 -16.75 -21.04
CA ARG A 329 -8.47 -16.95 -22.48
C ARG A 329 -7.13 -17.45 -23.03
N GLY A 330 -7.06 -18.73 -23.36
CA GLY A 330 -5.86 -19.34 -23.94
C GLY A 330 -5.46 -18.67 -25.25
N GLN A 331 -4.20 -18.27 -25.35
CA GLN A 331 -3.56 -17.90 -26.62
C GLN A 331 -3.13 -19.18 -27.34
N ASN A 332 -3.51 -19.31 -28.61
CA ASN A 332 -3.07 -20.36 -29.51
C ASN A 332 -1.55 -20.23 -29.78
N PRO A 333 -0.74 -21.29 -29.63
CA PRO A 333 0.60 -21.31 -30.20
C PRO A 333 0.53 -21.66 -31.69
N ARG A 334 1.18 -20.84 -32.52
CA ARG A 334 1.45 -21.15 -33.94
C ARG A 334 2.28 -22.44 -34.01
N LYS A 335 1.76 -23.44 -34.72
CA LYS A 335 2.43 -24.72 -35.02
C LYS A 335 3.75 -24.49 -35.77
N GLN A 336 4.87 -24.92 -35.18
CA GLN A 336 6.06 -25.28 -35.94
C GLN A 336 5.90 -26.72 -36.44
N VAL A 337 5.93 -26.89 -37.76
CA VAL A 337 5.92 -28.19 -38.43
C VAL A 337 7.32 -28.80 -38.31
N ARG A 338 7.47 -29.86 -37.50
CA ARG A 338 8.63 -30.76 -37.56
C ARG A 338 8.25 -31.97 -38.41
N GLN A 339 8.77 -32.00 -39.63
CA GLN A 339 8.63 -33.08 -40.58
C GLN A 339 9.53 -34.25 -40.15
N TRP A 340 8.93 -35.42 -39.94
CA TRP A 340 9.65 -36.66 -39.63
C TRP A 340 10.12 -37.30 -40.94
N VAL A 341 11.45 -37.43 -41.13
CA VAL A 341 12.01 -38.24 -42.22
C VAL A 341 12.25 -39.65 -41.69
N ARG A 342 11.54 -40.59 -42.30
CA ARG A 342 11.62 -42.03 -42.09
C ARG A 342 12.91 -42.55 -42.77
N LYS A 343 13.75 -43.24 -42.01
CA LYS A 343 14.96 -43.92 -42.51
C LYS A 343 14.57 -45.31 -43.01
N ASP A 344 14.49 -45.48 -44.32
CA ASP A 344 14.43 -46.81 -44.94
C ASP A 344 15.85 -47.33 -45.19
N ASN A 345 16.03 -48.61 -44.87
CA ASN A 345 17.25 -49.40 -45.07
C ASN A 345 17.15 -50.20 -46.37
N GLY A 346 18.27 -50.35 -47.07
CA GLY A 346 18.49 -51.23 -48.22
C GLY A 346 18.97 -50.43 -49.43
N GLY A 347 20.05 -50.74 -50.15
CA GLY A 347 20.96 -51.87 -50.14
C GLY A 347 21.53 -52.01 -51.56
N ALA A 348 22.87 -52.11 -51.67
CA ALA A 348 23.69 -52.73 -52.72
C ALA A 348 23.76 -52.15 -54.16
N ALA A 349 24.95 -52.41 -54.74
CA ALA A 349 25.42 -52.32 -56.14
C ALA A 349 25.67 -50.89 -56.65
N ASP A 350 26.85 -50.52 -57.16
CA ASP A 350 28.03 -51.23 -57.69
C ASP A 350 29.26 -50.33 -57.52
#